data_AF-A0A1W9HGH1-F1
#
_entry.id   AF-A0A1W9HGH1-F1
#
_cell.length_a   1.000
_cell.length_b   1.000
_cell.length_c   1.000
_cell.angle_alpha   90.00
_cell.angle_beta   90.00
_cell.angle_gamma   90.00
#
_symmetry.space_group_name_H-M   'P 1'
#
loop_
_entity.id
_entity.type
_entity.pdbx_description
1 polymer ?
#
loop_
_entity_poly.entity_id
_entity_poly.type
_entity_poly.pdbx_seq_one_letter_code
_entity_poly.pdbx_strand_id
1 'polypeptide(L)'
;MPKRFTATENAIEKGLENTSPKQGAKLVREWLDEVENLDMPGAKGLHGDLQKLATELEKDEADPAKIEKLLGKLGPATVKLADRCDDEKVGDKVRTLGEALIDSGEEGADDHETVGAK
;
A
#
# COMPACT_ATOMS: atom_id res chain seq x y z
N MET A 1 -24.91 -3.77 -2.48
CA MET A 1 -23.69 -4.06 -1.69
C MET A 1 -22.66 -3.01 -2.04
N PRO A 2 -22.04 -2.32 -1.07
CA PRO A 2 -21.03 -1.32 -1.37
C PRO A 2 -19.86 -2.00 -2.07
N LYS A 3 -19.54 -1.55 -3.29
CA LYS A 3 -18.42 -2.01 -4.13
C LYS A 3 -17.09 -1.45 -3.62
N ARG A 4 -16.85 -1.57 -2.32
CA ARG A 4 -15.60 -1.09 -1.70
C ARG A 4 -14.59 -2.23 -1.76
N PHE A 5 -13.34 -1.88 -2.04
CA PHE A 5 -12.18 -2.75 -2.15
C PHE A 5 -12.15 -3.64 -3.39
N THR A 6 -12.96 -3.36 -4.43
CA THR A 6 -12.94 -4.16 -5.67
C THR A 6 -11.65 -3.93 -6.47
N ALA A 7 -11.08 -2.72 -6.42
CA ALA A 7 -9.78 -2.46 -7.03
C ALA A 7 -8.66 -3.14 -6.24
N THR A 8 -8.78 -3.16 -4.90
CA THR A 8 -7.89 -3.89 -4.01
C THR A 8 -7.92 -5.40 -4.24
N GLU A 9 -9.11 -6.02 -4.40
CA GLU A 9 -9.24 -7.44 -4.77
C GLU A 9 -8.50 -7.76 -6.06
N ASN A 10 -8.71 -6.95 -7.09
CA ASN A 10 -8.04 -7.11 -8.38
C ASN A 10 -6.52 -6.88 -8.31
N ALA A 11 -6.04 -6.07 -7.37
CA ALA A 11 -4.61 -5.82 -7.15
C ALA A 11 -3.94 -7.02 -6.47
N ILE A 12 -4.59 -7.59 -5.45
CA ILE A 12 -4.10 -8.78 -4.72
C ILE A 12 -4.10 -10.00 -5.63
N GLU A 13 -5.17 -10.23 -6.40
CA GLU A 13 -5.26 -11.36 -7.34
C GLU A 13 -4.20 -11.33 -8.45
N LYS A 14 -3.63 -10.15 -8.75
CA LYS A 14 -2.60 -9.98 -9.79
C LYS A 14 -1.16 -10.04 -9.27
N GLY A 15 -0.97 -10.09 -7.96
CA GLY A 15 0.35 -10.09 -7.33
C GLY A 15 1.00 -8.71 -7.34
N LEU A 16 1.14 -8.10 -6.17
CA LEU A 16 1.88 -6.85 -5.99
C LEU A 16 3.35 -6.99 -6.42
N GLU A 17 3.93 -8.17 -6.22
CA GLU A 17 5.31 -8.55 -6.56
C GLU A 17 5.63 -8.48 -8.08
N ASN A 18 4.64 -8.62 -8.96
CA ASN A 18 4.83 -8.57 -10.43
C ASN A 18 4.45 -7.21 -11.04
N THR A 19 4.21 -6.21 -10.20
CA THR A 19 3.63 -4.93 -10.62
C THR A 19 4.72 -3.88 -10.87
N SER A 20 4.82 -3.37 -12.11
CA SER A 20 5.72 -2.25 -12.43
C SER A 20 5.34 -0.97 -11.66
N PRO A 21 6.28 -0.04 -11.38
CA PRO A 21 5.98 1.19 -10.62
C PRO A 21 4.78 1.99 -11.13
N LYS A 22 4.66 2.17 -12.46
CA LYS A 22 3.51 2.84 -13.09
C LYS A 22 2.18 2.11 -12.88
N GLN A 23 2.20 0.78 -12.87
CA GLN A 23 1.01 -0.01 -12.60
C GLN A 23 0.69 0.02 -11.10
N GLY A 24 1.70 0.01 -10.22
CA GLY A 24 1.53 0.18 -8.77
C GLY A 24 0.91 1.53 -8.44
N ALA A 25 1.39 2.61 -9.07
CA ALA A 25 0.78 3.93 -8.94
C ALA A 25 -0.70 3.94 -9.31
N LYS A 26 -1.06 3.29 -10.43
CA LYS A 26 -2.46 3.19 -10.87
C LYS A 26 -3.32 2.46 -9.83
N LEU A 27 -2.86 1.33 -9.31
CA LEU A 27 -3.60 0.56 -8.30
C LEU A 27 -3.77 1.37 -7.00
N VAL A 28 -2.73 2.09 -6.57
CA VAL A 28 -2.80 2.98 -5.40
C VAL A 28 -3.79 4.13 -5.63
N ARG A 29 -3.88 4.68 -6.85
CA ARG A 29 -4.87 5.70 -7.24
C ARG A 29 -6.30 5.17 -7.18
N GLU A 30 -6.55 3.96 -7.68
CA GLU A 30 -7.87 3.34 -7.60
C GLU A 30 -8.28 3.12 -6.13
N TRP A 31 -7.32 2.72 -5.28
CA TRP A 31 -7.57 2.55 -3.86
C TRP A 31 -7.81 3.88 -3.11
N LEU A 32 -7.14 4.98 -3.52
CA LEU A 32 -7.39 6.32 -2.98
C LEU A 32 -8.85 6.74 -3.12
N ASP A 33 -9.45 6.53 -4.29
CA ASP A 33 -10.87 6.79 -4.54
C ASP A 33 -11.77 5.98 -3.58
N GLU A 34 -11.41 4.73 -3.31
CA GLU A 34 -12.17 3.88 -2.38
C GLU A 34 -12.04 4.36 -0.93
N VAL A 35 -10.83 4.78 -0.50
CA VAL A 35 -10.53 5.26 0.86
C VAL A 35 -11.07 6.67 1.12
N GLU A 36 -11.10 7.55 0.12
CA GLU A 36 -11.67 8.91 0.23
C GLU A 36 -13.14 8.86 0.69
N ASN A 37 -13.86 7.84 0.22
CA ASN A 37 -15.26 7.62 0.54
C ASN A 37 -15.49 6.87 1.87
N LEU A 38 -14.43 6.50 2.60
CA LEU A 38 -14.53 5.85 3.91
C LEU A 38 -14.67 6.90 5.02
N ASP A 39 -15.85 6.95 5.64
CA ASP A 39 -16.07 7.74 6.86
C ASP A 39 -15.63 6.93 8.10
N MET A 40 -14.31 6.75 8.25
CA MET A 40 -13.74 6.01 9.38
C MET A 40 -12.48 6.69 9.94
N PRO A 41 -12.25 6.61 11.26
CA PRO A 41 -11.08 7.20 11.88
C PRO A 41 -9.81 6.56 11.33
N GLY A 42 -8.90 7.38 10.81
CA GLY A 42 -7.64 6.94 10.19
C GLY A 42 -7.64 6.93 8.67
N ALA A 43 -8.80 6.91 8.00
CA ALA A 43 -8.87 6.91 6.53
C ALA A 43 -8.23 8.15 5.89
N LYS A 44 -8.42 9.34 6.48
CA LYS A 44 -7.78 10.58 5.99
C LYS A 44 -6.25 10.53 6.07
N GLY A 45 -5.70 9.91 7.11
CA GLY A 45 -4.25 9.75 7.26
C GLY A 45 -3.71 8.79 6.20
N LEU A 46 -4.38 7.65 6.05
CA LEU A 46 -4.04 6.66 5.04
C LEU A 46 -4.12 7.23 3.62
N HIS A 47 -5.19 7.96 3.29
CA HIS A 47 -5.35 8.65 2.02
C HIS A 47 -4.17 9.60 1.74
N GLY A 48 -3.75 10.40 2.72
CA GLY A 48 -2.61 11.30 2.56
C GLY A 48 -1.29 10.56 2.27
N ASP A 49 -1.07 9.40 2.87
CA ASP A 49 0.14 8.60 2.63
C ASP A 49 0.08 7.81 1.31
N LEU A 50 -1.10 7.31 0.92
CA LEU A 50 -1.33 6.66 -0.36
C LEU A 50 -1.12 7.63 -1.53
N GLN A 51 -1.56 8.88 -1.38
CA GLN A 51 -1.36 9.91 -2.38
C GLN A 51 0.14 10.19 -2.61
N LYS A 52 0.94 10.17 -1.54
CA LYS A 52 2.40 10.32 -1.65
C LYS A 52 3.04 9.13 -2.34
N LEU A 53 2.61 7.91 -2.02
CA LEU A 53 3.13 6.69 -2.65
C LEU A 53 2.82 6.68 -4.16
N ALA A 54 1.58 6.96 -4.55
CA ALA A 54 1.21 7.07 -5.97
C ALA A 54 2.07 8.11 -6.68
N THR A 55 2.19 9.30 -6.10
CA THR A 55 3.00 10.39 -6.68
C THR A 55 4.47 9.99 -6.84
N GLU A 56 5.04 9.24 -5.90
CA GLU A 56 6.43 8.78 -5.98
C GLU A 56 6.64 7.73 -7.07
N LEU A 57 5.71 6.78 -7.19
CA LEU A 57 5.71 5.72 -8.20
C LEU A 57 5.47 6.24 -9.63
N GLU A 58 4.82 7.39 -9.78
CA GLU A 58 4.57 8.04 -11.07
C GLU A 58 5.79 8.81 -11.61
N LYS A 59 6.81 9.06 -10.78
CA LYS A 59 8.02 9.73 -11.23
C LYS A 59 8.81 8.83 -12.18
N ASP A 60 9.42 9.43 -13.20
CA ASP A 60 10.39 8.74 -14.06
C ASP A 60 11.63 8.27 -13.27
N GLU A 61 12.06 9.04 -12.27
CA GLU A 61 13.04 8.63 -11.27
C GLU A 61 12.35 8.51 -9.91
N ALA A 62 11.80 7.32 -9.64
CA ALA A 62 11.22 6.99 -8.36
C ALA A 62 12.32 6.77 -7.32
N ASP A 63 12.19 7.36 -6.13
CA ASP A 63 13.15 7.19 -5.04
C ASP A 63 12.81 5.93 -4.23
N PRO A 64 13.63 4.86 -4.32
CA PRO A 64 13.33 3.58 -3.67
C PRO A 64 13.31 3.71 -2.14
N ALA A 65 14.21 4.50 -1.54
CA ALA A 65 14.24 4.70 -0.10
C ALA A 65 13.00 5.47 0.40
N LYS A 66 12.47 6.37 -0.43
CA LYS A 66 11.22 7.06 -0.13
C LYS A 66 10.00 6.15 -0.27
N ILE A 67 9.98 5.29 -1.29
CA ILE A 67 8.93 4.28 -1.49
C ILE A 67 8.91 3.32 -0.29
N GLU A 68 10.05 2.77 0.08
CA GLU A 68 10.20 1.86 1.23
C GLU A 68 9.68 2.50 2.53
N LYS A 69 10.10 3.74 2.80
CA LYS A 69 9.62 4.50 3.96
C LYS A 69 8.11 4.76 3.93
N LEU A 70 7.51 4.90 2.76
CA LEU A 70 6.06 5.06 2.61
C LEU A 70 5.36 3.72 2.83
N LEU A 71 5.87 2.62 2.27
CA LEU A 71 5.37 1.26 2.47
C LEU A 71 5.39 0.86 3.96
N GLY A 72 6.49 1.10 4.66
CA GLY A 72 6.61 0.81 6.10
C GLY A 72 5.67 1.64 6.99
N LYS A 73 5.10 2.74 6.50
CA LYS A 73 4.04 3.49 7.19
C LYS A 73 2.64 3.02 6.78
N LEU A 74 2.46 2.78 5.49
CA LEU A 74 1.18 2.40 4.90
C LEU A 74 0.75 1.02 5.35
N GLY A 75 1.64 0.03 5.36
CA GLY A 75 1.32 -1.33 5.75
C GLY A 75 0.68 -1.43 7.14
N PRO A 76 1.35 -0.98 8.22
CA PRO A 76 0.77 -1.01 9.57
C PRO A 76 -0.50 -0.16 9.73
N ALA A 77 -0.59 0.98 9.03
CA ALA A 77 -1.78 1.81 9.03
C ALA A 77 -2.98 1.12 8.36
N THR A 78 -2.71 0.34 7.32
CA THR A 78 -3.71 -0.44 6.56
C THR A 78 -4.20 -1.63 7.37
N VAL A 79 -3.31 -2.38 8.02
CA VAL A 79 -3.69 -3.47 8.95
C VAL A 79 -4.59 -2.93 10.07
N LYS A 80 -4.26 -1.77 10.66
CA LYS A 80 -5.11 -1.13 11.68
C LYS A 80 -6.47 -0.65 11.14
N LEU A 81 -6.56 -0.37 9.85
CA LEU A 81 -7.81 -0.01 9.20
C LEU A 81 -8.73 -1.23 9.09
N ALA A 82 -8.17 -2.40 8.79
CA ALA A 82 -8.90 -3.66 8.72
C ALA A 82 -9.62 -4.00 10.02
N ASP A 83 -8.98 -3.78 11.17
CA ASP A 83 -9.59 -4.00 12.50
C ASP A 83 -10.79 -3.08 12.78
N ARG A 84 -10.98 -2.04 11.96
CA ARG A 84 -12.07 -1.06 12.08
C ARG A 84 -13.14 -1.24 11.01
N CYS A 85 -13.02 -2.24 10.14
CA CYS A 85 -14.03 -2.56 9.14
C CYS A 85 -15.16 -3.37 9.81
N ASP A 86 -16.41 -2.91 9.65
CA ASP A 86 -17.59 -3.64 10.15
C ASP A 86 -17.85 -4.95 9.40
N ASP A 87 -17.39 -5.06 8.15
CA ASP A 87 -17.50 -6.26 7.33
C ASP A 87 -16.20 -7.07 7.43
N GLU A 88 -16.29 -8.25 8.05
CA GLU A 88 -15.15 -9.15 8.30
C GLU A 88 -14.42 -9.55 7.01
N LYS A 89 -15.15 -9.76 5.90
CA LYS A 89 -14.54 -10.14 4.61
C LYS A 89 -13.77 -8.99 4.01
N VAL A 90 -14.26 -7.77 4.21
CA VAL A 90 -13.57 -6.55 3.80
C VAL A 90 -12.35 -6.31 4.68
N GLY A 91 -12.49 -6.48 5.99
CA GLY A 91 -11.38 -6.36 6.95
C GLY A 91 -10.25 -7.32 6.61
N ASP A 92 -10.55 -8.60 6.39
CA ASP A 92 -9.54 -9.61 6.04
C ASP A 92 -8.73 -9.23 4.78
N LYS A 93 -9.41 -8.76 3.73
CA LYS A 93 -8.76 -8.28 2.50
C LYS A 93 -7.86 -7.06 2.74
N VAL A 94 -8.36 -6.09 3.50
CA VAL A 94 -7.58 -4.89 3.85
C VAL A 94 -6.37 -5.27 4.70
N ARG A 95 -6.49 -6.27 5.58
CA ARG A 95 -5.39 -6.80 6.37
C ARG A 95 -4.33 -7.45 5.48
N THR A 96 -4.73 -8.35 4.57
CA THR A 96 -3.81 -8.98 3.62
C THR A 96 -3.07 -7.95 2.78
N LEU A 97 -3.73 -6.88 2.35
CA LEU A 97 -3.07 -5.77 1.66
C LEU A 97 -2.03 -5.10 2.55
N GLY A 98 -2.40 -4.80 3.80
CA GLY A 98 -1.48 -4.19 4.76
C GLY A 98 -0.25 -5.05 5.01
N GLU A 99 -0.41 -6.37 5.11
CA GLU A 99 0.69 -7.33 5.26
C GLU A 99 1.57 -7.39 4.00
N ALA A 100 0.97 -7.43 2.80
CA ALA A 100 1.74 -7.40 1.55
C ALA A 100 2.54 -6.08 1.38
N LEU A 101 1.98 -4.95 1.82
CA LEU A 101 2.70 -3.66 1.82
C LEU A 101 3.87 -3.63 2.81
N ILE A 102 3.76 -4.34 3.94
CA ILE A 102 4.86 -4.51 4.89
C ILE A 102 5.95 -5.36 4.24
N ASP A 103 5.57 -6.52 3.70
CA ASP A 103 6.46 -7.47 3.06
C ASP A 103 7.23 -6.84 1.87
N SER A 104 6.53 -6.13 0.99
CA SER A 104 7.15 -5.37 -0.11
C SER A 104 8.03 -4.19 0.37
N GLY A 105 7.81 -3.70 1.58
CA GLY A 105 8.67 -2.69 2.21
C GLY A 105 9.86 -3.27 2.97
N GLU A 106 9.83 -4.55 3.33
CA GLU A 106 10.92 -5.26 4.00
C GLU A 106 11.84 -5.98 3.00
N GLU A 107 11.32 -6.48 1.87
CA GLU A 107 12.15 -7.08 0.80
C GLU A 107 13.13 -6.09 0.14
N GLY A 108 12.90 -4.78 0.26
CA GLY A 108 13.86 -3.75 -0.14
C GLY A 108 15.02 -3.54 0.84
N ALA A 109 14.88 -4.00 2.09
CA ALA A 109 15.82 -3.73 3.17
C ALA A 109 16.93 -4.80 3.33
N ASP A 110 16.88 -5.92 2.59
CA ASP A 110 17.84 -7.03 2.74
C ASP A 110 18.94 -7.11 1.64
N ASP A 111 19.02 -6.14 0.69
CA ASP A 111 20.14 -6.09 -0.29
C ASP A 111 20.99 -4.81 -0.18
N HIS A 112 21.26 -4.36 1.05
CA HIS A 112 22.37 -3.44 1.29
C HIS A 112 23.18 -3.85 2.53
N GLU A 113 23.75 -5.05 2.47
CA GLU A 113 24.98 -5.32 3.22
C GLU A 113 26.09 -4.46 2.61
N THR A 114 26.34 -3.31 3.22
CA THR A 114 27.60 -2.62 3.09
C THR A 114 28.72 -3.53 3.61
N VAL A 115 29.50 -4.15 2.72
CA VAL A 115 30.87 -4.54 3.07
C VAL A 115 31.85 -3.65 2.33
N GLY A 116 31.93 -2.42 2.82
CA GLY A 116 33.18 -1.68 2.80
C GLY A 116 33.73 -1.61 4.22
N ALA A 117 34.75 -2.42 4.54
CA ALA A 117 35.89 -2.01 5.37
C ALA A 117 36.91 -3.14 5.62
N LYS A 118 38.11 -2.87 5.10
CA LYS A 118 39.46 -3.34 5.46
C LYS A 118 40.01 -4.64 4.84
#